data_AF-A0A954MX07-F1
#
_entry.id   AF-A0A954MX07-F1
#
_cell.length_a   1.000
_cell.length_b   1.000
_cell.length_c   1.000
_cell.angle_alpha   90.00
_cell.angle_beta   90.00
_cell.angle_gamma   90.00
#
_symmetry.space_group_name_H-M   'P 1'
#
loop_
_entity.id
_entity.type
_entity.pdbx_description
1 polymer ?
#
loop_
_entity_poly.entity_id
_entity_poly.type
_entity_poly.pdbx_seq_one_letter_code
_entity_poly.pdbx_strand_id
1 'polypeptide(L)'
;ACPDHTEKGILWQLLDAEKNTGIKLTESYAMYPAASVSGLYFAHPESKYFTVDRITKDQIESYAKRKGMSVQELERWLGPNLGYEA
;
A
#
# COMPACT_ATOMS: atom_id res chain seq x y z
N ALA A 1 7.47 3.84 -5.58
CA ALA A 1 6.67 3.14 -6.61
C ALA A 1 5.28 2.78 -6.09
N CYS A 2 5.13 2.32 -4.85
CA CYS A 2 3.84 1.98 -4.24
C CYS A 2 3.82 2.37 -2.74
N PRO A 3 3.36 3.58 -2.37
CA PRO A 3 3.44 4.08 -1.00
C PRO A 3 2.32 3.60 -0.06
N ASP A 4 1.23 3.03 -0.59
CA ASP A 4 0.11 2.56 0.22
C ASP A 4 0.45 1.24 0.93
N HIS A 5 0.64 1.31 2.25
CA HIS A 5 0.97 0.14 3.07
C HIS A 5 -0.18 -0.87 3.19
N THR A 6 -1.43 -0.45 2.99
CA THR A 6 -2.62 -1.32 3.14
C THR A 6 -2.70 -2.38 2.05
N GLU A 7 -2.02 -2.19 0.91
CA GLU A 7 -1.94 -3.16 -0.18
C GLU A 7 -1.29 -4.49 0.24
N LYS A 8 -0.51 -4.50 1.34
CA LYS A 8 -0.02 -5.76 1.90
C LYS A 8 -1.14 -6.70 2.33
N GLY A 9 -2.31 -6.18 2.72
CA GLY A 9 -3.47 -7.01 3.09
C GLY A 9 -3.93 -7.89 1.93
N ILE A 10 -3.97 -7.32 0.72
CA ILE A 10 -4.33 -8.05 -0.51
C ILE A 10 -3.27 -9.12 -0.80
N LEU A 11 -1.98 -8.77 -0.66
CA LEU A 11 -0.88 -9.72 -0.85
C LEU A 11 -0.94 -10.87 0.16
N TRP A 12 -1.25 -10.58 1.43
CA TRP A 12 -1.43 -11.59 2.48
C TRP A 12 -2.55 -12.56 2.14
N GLN A 13 -3.69 -12.03 1.67
CA GLN A 13 -4.83 -12.83 1.25
C GLN A 13 -4.50 -13.70 0.03
N LEU A 14 -3.85 -13.12 -0.98
CA LEU A 14 -3.51 -13.82 -2.22
C LEU A 14 -2.57 -15.01 -1.98
N LEU A 15 -1.61 -14.85 -1.06
CA LEU A 15 -0.57 -15.84 -0.79
C LEU A 15 -0.89 -16.76 0.38
N ASP A 16 -2.01 -16.54 1.09
CA ASP A 16 -2.29 -17.19 2.38
C ASP A 16 -1.05 -17.08 3.32
N ALA A 17 -0.46 -15.88 3.36
CA ALA A 17 0.92 -15.69 3.80
C ALA A 17 1.12 -16.01 5.28
N GLU A 18 0.20 -15.60 6.15
CA GLU A 18 0.29 -15.88 7.59
C GLU A 18 0.25 -17.38 7.87
N LYS A 19 -0.61 -18.13 7.19
CA LYS A 19 -0.69 -19.59 7.34
C LYS A 19 0.57 -20.28 6.81
N ASN A 20 1.07 -19.86 5.66
CA ASN A 20 2.20 -20.51 5.00
C ASN A 20 3.56 -20.18 5.63
N THR A 21 3.68 -19.04 6.31
CA THR A 21 4.97 -18.53 6.81
C THR A 21 5.00 -18.18 8.30
N GLY A 22 3.84 -18.00 8.93
CA GLY A 22 3.71 -17.45 10.28
C GLY A 22 3.94 -15.93 10.39
N ILE A 23 4.29 -15.24 9.30
CA ILE A 23 4.54 -13.79 9.30
C ILE A 23 3.19 -13.06 9.34
N LYS A 24 3.08 -12.10 10.26
CA LYS A 24 1.84 -11.35 10.54
C LYS A 24 1.93 -9.91 10.08
N LEU A 25 0.78 -9.30 9.82
CA LEU A 25 0.63 -7.86 9.67
C LEU A 25 0.12 -7.25 10.98
N THR A 26 0.74 -6.17 11.43
CA THR A 26 0.22 -5.33 12.53
C THR A 26 -0.96 -4.49 12.04
N GLU A 27 -1.62 -3.75 12.94
CA GLU A 27 -2.69 -2.81 12.59
C GLU A 27 -2.20 -1.68 11.67
N SER A 28 -0.89 -1.41 11.68
CA SER A 28 -0.21 -0.44 10.81
C SER A 28 0.34 -1.05 9.51
N TYR A 29 0.05 -2.32 9.21
CA TYR A 29 0.60 -3.07 8.07
C TYR A 29 2.14 -3.16 8.07
N ALA A 30 2.76 -3.10 9.25
CA ALA A 30 4.14 -3.55 9.43
C ALA A 30 4.16 -5.08 9.49
N MET A 31 5.27 -5.69 9.07
CA MET A 31 5.43 -7.16 9.09
C MET A 31 6.12 -7.60 10.38
N TYR A 32 5.67 -8.71 10.97
CA TYR A 32 6.30 -9.35 12.11
C TYR A 32 6.59 -10.84 11.80
N PRO A 33 7.84 -11.32 11.93
CA PRO A 33 9.03 -10.63 12.43
C PRO A 33 9.51 -9.47 11.55
N ALA A 34 10.22 -8.51 12.14
CA ALA A 34 10.67 -7.30 11.42
C ALA A 34 11.65 -7.61 10.27
N ALA A 35 12.41 -8.71 10.36
CA ALA A 35 13.28 -9.21 9.31
C ALA A 35 12.48 -9.94 8.21
N SER A 36 11.51 -9.25 7.61
CA SER A 36 10.63 -9.78 6.56
C SER A 36 10.63 -8.85 5.35
N VAL A 37 10.44 -9.44 4.16
CA VAL A 37 10.28 -8.70 2.89
C VAL A 37 9.09 -9.28 2.14
N SER A 38 8.27 -8.41 1.57
CA SER A 38 7.17 -8.79 0.66
C SER A 38 7.06 -7.74 -0.45
N GLY A 39 6.51 -8.12 -1.59
CA GLY A 39 6.40 -7.24 -2.75
C GLY A 39 5.75 -7.90 -3.95
N LEU A 40 5.78 -7.19 -5.07
CA LEU A 40 5.19 -7.60 -6.34
C LEU A 40 6.30 -7.90 -7.36
N TYR A 41 6.02 -8.81 -8.28
CA TYR A 41 6.89 -9.08 -9.43
C TYR A 41 6.32 -8.45 -10.70
N PHE A 42 7.15 -7.69 -11.41
CA PHE A 42 6.83 -7.11 -12.72
C PHE A 42 7.86 -7.61 -13.74
N ALA A 43 7.39 -8.19 -14.85
CA ALA A 43 8.26 -8.80 -15.87
C ALA A 43 8.47 -7.94 -17.13
N HIS A 44 7.84 -6.75 -17.21
CA HIS A 44 7.97 -5.89 -18.39
C HIS A 44 9.41 -5.36 -18.51
N PRO A 45 10.04 -5.39 -19.71
CA PRO A 45 11.45 -5.02 -19.89
C PRO A 45 11.75 -3.56 -19.55
N GLU A 46 10.75 -2.68 -19.65
CA GLU A 46 10.87 -1.26 -19.29
C GLU A 46 10.48 -0.97 -17.83
N SER A 47 10.13 -1.99 -17.05
CA SER A 47 9.77 -1.80 -15.65
C SER A 47 10.98 -1.30 -14.86
N LYS A 48 10.74 -0.25 -14.06
CA LYS A 48 11.75 0.38 -13.22
C LYS A 48 11.10 0.98 -11.99
N TYR A 49 11.87 1.11 -10.93
CA TYR A 49 11.43 1.88 -9.77
C TYR A 49 11.32 3.36 -10.13
N PHE A 50 10.22 3.97 -9.69
CA PHE A 50 9.99 5.40 -9.75
C PHE A 50 9.29 5.86 -8.47
N THR A 51 9.33 7.16 -8.19
CA THR A 51 8.65 7.76 -7.03
C THR A 51 7.25 8.17 -7.44
N VAL A 52 6.26 7.85 -6.60
CA VAL A 52 4.93 8.45 -6.71
C VAL A 52 5.05 9.81 -6.03
N ASP A 53 4.98 10.87 -6.82
CA ASP A 53 5.10 12.24 -6.34
C ASP A 53 3.85 12.66 -5.55
N ARG A 54 3.74 13.96 -5.28
CA ARG A 54 2.59 14.60 -4.64
C ARG A 54 1.29 14.27 -5.37
N ILE A 55 0.34 13.66 -4.67
CA ILE A 55 -0.98 13.30 -5.20
C ILE A 55 -2.03 14.34 -4.83
N THR A 56 -2.94 14.57 -5.76
CA THR A 56 -4.01 15.57 -5.65
C THR A 56 -5.27 14.99 -5.00
N LYS A 57 -6.16 15.88 -4.55
CA LYS A 57 -7.39 15.51 -3.85
C LYS A 57 -8.33 14.64 -4.69
N ASP A 58 -8.48 14.96 -5.97
CA ASP A 58 -9.26 14.16 -6.92
C ASP A 58 -8.72 12.73 -7.08
N GLN A 59 -7.40 12.55 -7.05
CA GLN A 59 -6.77 11.23 -7.05
C GLN A 59 -7.08 10.46 -5.77
N ILE A 60 -7.06 11.12 -4.61
CA ILE A 60 -7.46 10.52 -3.32
C ILE A 60 -8.93 10.10 -3.35
N GLU A 61 -9.84 10.98 -3.76
CA GLU A 61 -11.28 10.67 -3.86
C GLU A 61 -11.56 9.50 -4.81
N SER A 62 -10.87 9.48 -5.95
CA SER A 62 -10.92 8.38 -6.92
C SER A 62 -10.41 7.06 -6.32
N TYR A 63 -9.33 7.11 -5.54
CA TYR A 63 -8.75 5.94 -4.90
C TYR A 63 -9.61 5.44 -3.74
N ALA A 64 -10.21 6.34 -2.95
CA ALA A 64 -11.13 6.04 -1.85
C ALA A 64 -12.28 5.16 -2.35
N LYS A 65 -12.88 5.58 -3.48
CA LYS A 65 -13.94 4.83 -4.14
C LYS A 65 -13.50 3.43 -4.59
N ARG A 66 -12.29 3.29 -5.14
CA ARG A 66 -11.76 1.97 -5.58
C ARG A 66 -11.47 1.05 -4.40
N LYS A 67 -10.98 1.61 -3.29
CA LYS A 67 -10.62 0.88 -2.08
C LYS A 67 -11.81 0.57 -1.17
N GLY A 68 -12.95 1.25 -1.39
CA GLY A 68 -14.09 1.20 -0.47
C GLY A 68 -13.75 1.81 0.90
N MET A 69 -12.81 2.75 0.94
CA MET A 69 -12.39 3.47 2.15
C MET A 69 -12.90 4.90 2.12
N SER A 70 -13.00 5.55 3.29
CA SER A 70 -13.24 6.99 3.34
C SER A 70 -12.03 7.78 2.83
N VAL A 71 -12.27 9.02 2.39
CA VAL A 71 -11.21 9.95 2.00
C VAL A 71 -10.25 10.19 3.17
N GLN A 72 -10.79 10.37 4.38
CA GLN A 72 -10.02 10.63 5.59
C GLN A 72 -9.09 9.46 5.95
N GLU A 73 -9.54 8.21 5.77
CA GLU A 73 -8.70 7.04 5.98
C GLU A 73 -7.54 6.99 4.98
N LEU A 74 -7.79 7.31 3.71
CA LEU A 74 -6.72 7.36 2.70
C LEU A 74 -5.75 8.51 2.92
N GLU A 75 -6.23 9.68 3.32
CA GLU A 75 -5.38 10.82 3.69
C GLU A 75 -4.45 10.45 4.85
N ARG A 76 -4.93 9.65 5.81
CA ARG A 76 -4.08 9.11 6.88
C ARG A 76 -2.99 8.17 6.34
N TRP A 77 -3.34 7.23 5.46
CA TRP A 77 -2.38 6.25 4.93
C TRP A 77 -1.38 6.83 3.94
N LEU A 78 -1.81 7.81 3.13
CA LEU A 78 -1.03 8.44 2.07
C LEU A 78 -0.55 9.84 2.46
N GLY A 79 -0.66 10.23 3.74
CA GLY A 79 -0.24 11.52 4.28
C GLY A 79 1.12 12.02 3.76
N PRO A 80 2.19 11.19 3.76
CA PRO A 80 3.49 11.59 3.22
C PRO A 80 3.50 11.99 1.75
N ASN A 81 2.53 11.50 0.96
CA ASN A 81 2.40 11.73 -0.47
C ASN A 81 1.37 12.79 -0.83
N LEU A 82 0.59 13.33 0.11
CA LEU A 82 -0.40 14.38 -0.21
C LEU A 82 0.28 15.63 -0.78
N GLY A 83 -0.29 16.16 -1.85
CA GLY A 83 0.08 17.42 -2.52
C GLY A 83 -0.79 18.62 -2.13
N TYR A 84 -1.61 18.47 -1.10
CA TYR A 84 -2.57 19.46 -0.61
C TYR A 84 -2.70 19.33 0.91
N GLU A 85 -3.30 20.34 1.55
CA GLU A 85 -3.65 20.29 2.97
C GLU A 85 -5.00 19.57 3.15
N ALA A 86 -4.96 18.45 3.89
CA ALA A 86 -6.12 17.64 4.22
C ALA A 86 -6.86 18.16 5.46
#